data_AF-A0A349V3D5-F1
#
_entry.id   AF-A0A349V3D5-F1
#
_cell.length_a   1.000
_cell.length_b   1.000
_cell.length_c   1.000
_cell.angle_alpha   90.00
_cell.angle_beta   90.00
_cell.angle_gamma   90.00
#
_symmetry.space_group_name_H-M   'P 1'
#
loop_
_entity.id
_entity.type
_entity.pdbx_description
1 polymer ?
#
loop_
_entity_poly.entity_id
_entity_poly.type
_entity_poly.pdbx_seq_one_letter_code
_entity_poly.pdbx_strand_id
1 'polypeptide(L)'
;MVMAQCLFKALKSRADAPAITLTAPMVTAGLAYRMPEIDEIIETPFEHGRLQIADRWRIGRSLRGHHFDQAIILPGSLKAALLPFFAKAAVRTG
;
A
#
# COMPACT_ATOMS: atom_id res chain seq x y z
N MET A 1 -9.28 6.14 1.06
CA MET A 1 -8.89 5.97 -0.35
C MET A 1 -9.13 7.21 -1.21
N VAL A 2 -10.32 7.83 -1.21
CA VAL A 2 -10.59 9.03 -2.04
C VAL A 2 -9.57 10.16 -1.79
N MET A 3 -9.37 10.56 -0.53
CA MET A 3 -8.39 11.60 -0.18
C MET A 3 -6.92 11.20 -0.42
N ALA A 4 -6.62 9.89 -0.50
CA ALA A 4 -5.27 9.43 -0.76
C ALA A 4 -4.81 9.75 -2.19
N GLN A 5 -5.75 9.95 -3.13
CA GLN A 5 -5.40 10.33 -4.49
C GLN A 5 -4.66 11.67 -4.58
N CYS A 6 -4.92 12.59 -3.65
CA CYS A 6 -4.18 13.85 -3.57
C CYS A 6 -2.68 13.60 -3.34
N LEU A 7 -2.33 12.61 -2.50
CA LEU A 7 -0.94 12.21 -2.28
C LEU A 7 -0.34 11.59 -3.55
N PHE A 8 -1.08 10.70 -4.22
CA PHE A 8 -0.58 10.04 -5.44
C PHE A 8 -0.28 11.06 -6.55
N LYS A 9 -1.19 12.04 -6.73
CA LYS A 9 -0.99 13.17 -7.66
C LYS A 9 0.25 13.98 -7.30
N ALA A 10 0.43 14.33 -6.03
CA ALA A 10 1.58 15.08 -5.57
C ALA A 10 2.91 14.31 -5.75
N LEU A 11 2.90 12.98 -5.61
CA LEU A 11 4.07 12.15 -5.87
C LEU A 11 4.38 12.07 -7.37
N LYS A 12 3.36 11.88 -8.21
CA LYS A 12 3.51 11.81 -9.67
C LYS A 12 3.85 13.15 -10.32
N SER A 13 3.61 14.29 -9.65
CA SER A 13 4.01 15.61 -10.15
C SER A 13 5.49 15.95 -9.92
N ARG A 14 6.25 15.09 -9.24
CA ARG A 14 7.68 15.32 -8.98
C ARG A 14 8.50 15.02 -10.24
N ALA A 15 9.64 15.71 -10.40
CA ALA A 15 10.54 15.47 -11.52
C ALA A 15 11.07 14.02 -11.57
N ASP A 16 11.23 13.41 -10.39
CA ASP A 16 11.55 11.99 -10.22
C ASP A 16 10.31 11.26 -9.67
N ALA A 17 9.30 11.09 -10.54
CA ALA A 17 8.02 10.50 -10.17
C ALA A 17 8.19 9.00 -9.86
N PRO A 18 7.90 8.55 -8.63
CA PRO A 18 8.08 7.15 -8.28
C PRO A 18 7.03 6.25 -8.91
N ALA A 19 7.34 4.96 -9.03
CA ALA A 19 6.33 3.93 -9.20
C ALA A 19 5.54 3.78 -7.88
N ILE A 20 4.21 3.76 -7.97
CA ILE A 20 3.29 3.70 -6.85
C ILE A 20 2.56 2.37 -6.91
N THR A 21 2.91 1.48 -5.98
CA THR A 21 2.15 0.27 -5.69
C THR A 21 1.21 0.54 -4.51
N LEU A 22 -0.10 0.33 -4.70
CA LEU A 22 -1.12 0.50 -3.66
C LEU A 22 -1.62 -0.85 -3.15
N THR A 23 -1.60 -1.05 -1.84
CA THR A 23 -2.34 -2.15 -1.20
C THR A 23 -3.76 -1.69 -0.85
N ALA A 24 -4.78 -2.35 -1.39
CA ALA A 24 -6.18 -1.98 -1.16
C ALA A 24 -7.04 -3.21 -0.79
N PRO A 25 -8.05 -3.06 0.09
CA PRO A 25 -9.07 -4.10 0.28
C PRO A 25 -9.82 -4.36 -1.04
N MET A 26 -10.14 -5.63 -1.33
CA MET A 26 -10.85 -6.03 -2.55
C MET A 26 -12.13 -5.22 -2.81
N VAL A 27 -12.91 -4.96 -1.76
CA VAL A 27 -14.17 -4.19 -1.84
C VAL A 27 -13.94 -2.78 -2.40
N THR A 28 -12.78 -2.19 -2.12
CA THR A 28 -12.44 -0.82 -2.53
C THR A 28 -11.49 -0.76 -3.72
N ALA A 29 -10.87 -1.88 -4.12
CA ALA A 29 -9.89 -1.94 -5.20
C ALA A 29 -10.43 -1.39 -6.53
N GLY A 30 -11.72 -1.57 -6.81
CA GLY A 30 -12.42 -0.98 -7.96
C GLY A 30 -12.26 0.54 -8.09
N LEU A 31 -12.11 1.28 -6.99
CA LEU A 31 -11.82 2.72 -7.04
C LEU A 31 -10.35 2.98 -7.37
N ALA A 32 -9.42 2.19 -6.82
CA ALA A 32 -7.99 2.32 -7.10
C ALA A 32 -7.67 2.07 -8.58
N TYR A 33 -8.33 1.11 -9.23
CA TYR A 33 -8.15 0.86 -10.67
C TYR A 33 -8.53 2.03 -11.57
N ARG A 34 -9.26 3.03 -11.04
CA ARG A 34 -9.63 4.25 -11.76
C ARG A 34 -8.68 5.42 -11.50
N MET A 35 -7.62 5.22 -10.70
CA MET A 35 -6.62 6.24 -10.41
C MET A 35 -5.41 6.04 -11.33
N PRO A 36 -5.19 6.90 -12.35
CA PRO A 36 -4.07 6.75 -13.27
C PRO A 36 -2.70 6.94 -12.61
N GLU A 37 -2.67 7.46 -11.37
CA GLU A 37 -1.44 7.66 -10.62
C GLU A 37 -0.86 6.37 -10.02
N ILE A 38 -1.61 5.26 -10.04
CA ILE A 38 -1.22 3.98 -9.43
C ILE A 38 -0.74 3.03 -10.52
N ASP A 39 0.49 2.52 -10.39
CA ASP A 39 1.10 1.61 -11.36
C ASP A 39 0.76 0.15 -11.10
N GLU A 40 0.59 -0.22 -9.83
CA GLU A 40 0.26 -1.59 -9.41
C GLU A 40 -0.68 -1.58 -8.22
N ILE A 41 -1.67 -2.48 -8.23
CA ILE A 41 -2.62 -2.66 -7.14
C ILE A 41 -2.49 -4.06 -6.58
N ILE A 42 -2.16 -4.14 -5.29
CA ILE A 42 -2.14 -5.38 -4.54
C ILE A 42 -3.44 -5.47 -3.76
N GLU A 43 -4.33 -6.33 -4.21
CA GLU A 43 -5.56 -6.62 -3.50
C GLU A 43 -5.27 -7.40 -2.22
N THR A 44 -5.89 -6.96 -1.13
CA THR A 44 -5.71 -7.58 0.18
C THR A 44 -7.02 -8.19 0.67
N PRO A 45 -7.03 -9.47 1.08
CA PRO A 45 -8.24 -10.15 1.57
C PRO A 45 -8.46 -9.87 3.06
N PHE A 46 -8.23 -8.63 3.50
CA PHE A 46 -8.28 -8.32 4.94
C PHE A 46 -9.70 -8.04 5.42
N GLU A 47 -10.15 -8.83 6.39
CA GLU A 47 -11.44 -8.62 7.05
C GLU A 47 -11.33 -7.53 8.12
N HIS A 48 -12.33 -6.64 8.16
CA HIS A 48 -12.41 -5.62 9.20
C HIS A 48 -12.52 -6.28 10.59
N GLY A 49 -11.81 -5.73 11.59
CA GLY A 49 -11.81 -6.24 12.96
C GLY A 49 -10.80 -7.37 13.23
N ARG A 50 -10.48 -8.22 12.25
CA ARG A 50 -9.49 -9.28 12.43
C ARG A 50 -8.06 -8.78 12.17
N LEU A 51 -7.11 -9.35 12.90
CA LEU A 51 -5.69 -9.03 12.73
C LEU A 51 -5.11 -9.75 11.50
N GLN A 52 -5.48 -11.01 11.27
CA GLN A 52 -5.03 -11.84 10.15
C GLN A 52 -3.50 -11.78 9.96
N ILE A 53 -2.75 -11.95 11.05
CA ILE A 53 -1.28 -11.78 11.07
C ILE A 53 -0.61 -12.75 10.10
N ALA A 54 -1.07 -14.00 10.03
CA ALA A 54 -0.51 -15.01 9.12
C ALA A 54 -0.66 -14.59 7.64
N ASP A 55 -1.83 -14.10 7.24
CA ASP A 55 -2.05 -13.62 5.87
C ASP A 55 -1.26 -12.35 5.57
N ARG A 56 -1.22 -11.40 6.51
CA ARG A 56 -0.38 -10.19 6.40
C ARG A 56 1.11 -10.54 6.28
N TRP A 57 1.57 -11.54 7.02
CA TRP A 57 2.94 -12.02 6.95
C TRP A 57 3.24 -12.70 5.62
N ARG A 58 2.34 -13.57 5.13
CA ARG A 58 2.49 -14.25 3.85
C ARG A 58 2.55 -13.25 2.69
N ILE A 59 1.59 -12.31 2.64
CA ILE A 59 1.54 -11.25 1.63
C ILE A 59 2.75 -10.33 1.78
N GLY A 60 3.02 -9.80 2.98
CA GLY A 60 4.17 -8.93 3.18
C GLY A 60 5.50 -9.61 2.82
N ARG A 61 5.65 -10.91 3.08
CA ARG A 61 6.85 -11.67 2.67
C ARG A 61 6.95 -11.83 1.15
N SER A 62 5.85 -12.07 0.44
CA SER A 62 5.89 -12.15 -1.04
C SER A 62 6.28 -10.83 -1.67
N LEU A 63 5.95 -9.71 -1.01
CA LEU A 63 6.28 -8.37 -1.47
C LEU A 63 7.76 -7.99 -1.33
N ARG A 64 8.59 -8.81 -0.68
CA ARG A 64 10.03 -8.53 -0.55
C ARG A 64 10.76 -8.44 -1.89
N GLY A 65 10.25 -9.13 -2.93
CA GLY A 65 10.82 -9.08 -4.27
C GLY A 65 10.62 -7.74 -4.98
N HIS A 66 9.71 -6.88 -4.51
CA HIS A 66 9.49 -5.55 -5.09
C HIS A 66 10.55 -4.54 -4.64
N HIS A 67 11.32 -4.84 -3.58
CA HIS A 67 12.40 -3.98 -3.09
C HIS A 67 11.98 -2.51 -2.86
N PHE A 68 10.83 -2.29 -2.20
CA PHE A 68 10.31 -0.94 -1.96
C PHE A 68 11.28 -0.04 -1.18
N ASP A 69 11.62 1.11 -1.77
CA ASP A 69 12.44 2.15 -1.14
C ASP A 69 11.71 2.81 0.03
N GLN A 70 10.43 3.12 -0.15
CA GLN A 70 9.61 3.79 0.85
C GLN A 70 8.19 3.22 0.90
N ALA A 71 7.68 3.01 2.11
CA ALA A 71 6.27 2.77 2.36
C ALA A 71 5.65 3.95 3.10
N ILE A 72 4.59 4.53 2.53
CA ILE A 72 3.78 5.57 3.16
C ILE A 72 2.53 4.92 3.75
N ILE A 73 2.45 4.90 5.08
CA ILE A 73 1.36 4.31 5.85
C ILE A 73 0.34 5.41 6.11
N LEU A 74 -0.80 5.34 5.44
CA LEU A 74 -1.86 6.33 5.63
C LEU A 74 -2.51 6.20 7.01
N PRO A 75 -2.99 7.32 7.60
CA PRO A 75 -3.63 7.32 8.91
C PRO A 75 -4.77 6.29 9.00
N GLY A 76 -4.78 5.54 10.09
CA GLY A 76 -5.71 4.44 10.30
C GLY A 76 -5.26 3.52 11.43
N SER A 77 -5.43 2.20 11.25
CA SER A 77 -5.04 1.22 12.27
C SER A 77 -3.55 0.86 12.19
N LEU A 78 -2.92 0.60 13.34
CA LEU A 78 -1.56 0.07 13.45
C LEU A 78 -1.33 -1.20 12.60
N LYS A 79 -2.39 -1.97 12.34
CA LYS A 79 -2.36 -3.20 11.53
C LYS A 79 -1.93 -2.94 10.08
N ALA A 80 -2.08 -1.71 9.59
CA ALA A 80 -1.62 -1.31 8.26
C ALA A 80 -0.08 -1.31 8.15
N ALA A 81 0.63 -0.95 9.23
CA ALA A 81 2.09 -0.92 9.27
C ALA A 81 2.74 -2.32 9.23
N LEU A 82 1.97 -3.39 9.48
CA LEU A 82 2.47 -4.77 9.45
C LEU A 82 2.88 -5.22 8.05
N LEU A 83 2.14 -4.82 7.01
CA LEU A 83 2.47 -5.22 5.64
C LEU A 83 3.83 -4.65 5.20
N PRO A 84 4.08 -3.33 5.32
CA PRO A 84 5.39 -2.75 5.06
C PRO A 84 6.50 -3.32 5.93
N PHE A 85 6.19 -3.65 7.19
CA PHE A 85 7.15 -4.28 8.09
C PHE A 85 7.61 -5.65 7.57
N PHE A 86 6.68 -6.51 7.17
CA PHE A 86 7.01 -7.84 6.64
C PHE A 86 7.65 -7.78 5.25
N ALA A 87 7.31 -6.77 4.44
CA ALA A 87 7.91 -6.49 3.13
C ALA A 87 9.34 -5.95 3.20
N LYS A 88 9.82 -5.57 4.39
CA LYS A 88 11.16 -4.97 4.58
C LYS A 88 11.38 -3.70 3.74
N ALA A 89 10.35 -2.85 3.62
CA ALA A 89 10.50 -1.55 3.00
C ALA A 89 11.59 -0.73 3.74
N ALA A 90 12.52 -0.13 2.99
CA ALA A 90 13.70 0.50 3.59
C ALA A 90 13.34 1.69 4.48
N VAL A 91 12.49 2.58 3.97
CA VAL A 91 11.92 3.71 4.71
C VAL A 91 10.43 3.46 4.96
N ARG A 92 9.97 3.69 6.20
CA ARG A 92 8.54 3.57 6.57
C ARG A 92 8.13 4.88 7.22
N THR A 93 7.18 5.57 6.61
CA THR A 93 6.69 6.88 7.04
C THR A 93 5.18 6.83 7.18
N GLY A 94 4.60 7.57 8.12
CA GLY A 94 3.16 7.64 8.34
C GLY A 94 2.82 8.55 9.49
#